data_AF-A0AAE8F7T8-F1
#
_entry.id   AF-A0AAE8F7T8-F1
#
_cell.length_a   1.000
_cell.length_b   1.000
_cell.length_c   1.000
_cell.angle_alpha   90.00
_cell.angle_beta   90.00
_cell.angle_gamma   90.00
#
_symmetry.space_group_name_H-M   'P 1'
#
loop_
_entity.id
_entity.type
_entity.pdbx_description
1 polymer ?
#
loop_
_entity_poly.entity_id
_entity_poly.type
_entity_poly.pdbx_seq_one_letter_code
_entity_poly.pdbx_strand_id
1 'polypeptide(L)'
;MTIYLPGEQQTLSVGPVENVVQLVTQPQLRDRLWWPGALLTDSAAKAKALKDYQHVMAQLASWEAEADDDVAATIKSVRQQLLNLNITGRLPVKLDPDFVRVDENSNPPLVGDYTLYTVQRP
;
A
#
# COMPACT_ATOMS: atom_id res chain seq x y z
N MET A 1 1.93 3.79 -15.54
CA MET A 1 2.25 3.64 -14.10
C MET A 1 2.58 5.00 -13.53
N THR A 2 1.94 5.40 -12.43
CA THR A 2 2.21 6.68 -11.75
C THR A 2 2.98 6.45 -10.46
N ILE A 3 4.07 7.19 -10.24
CA ILE A 3 4.96 7.01 -9.10
C ILE A 3 5.02 8.31 -8.29
N TYR A 4 4.72 8.21 -7.01
CA TYR A 4 4.81 9.30 -6.04
C TYR A 4 6.12 9.19 -5.27
N LEU A 5 7.00 10.17 -5.46
CA LEU A 5 8.29 10.25 -4.79
C LEU A 5 8.17 10.95 -3.42
N PRO A 6 8.97 10.56 -2.41
CA PRO A 6 8.92 11.18 -1.10
C PRO A 6 9.37 12.63 -1.16
N GLY A 7 8.54 13.54 -0.64
CA GLY A 7 8.86 14.97 -0.55
C GLY A 7 8.75 15.74 -1.87
N GLU A 8 8.40 15.08 -2.98
CA GLU A 8 8.21 15.73 -4.28
C GLU A 8 6.71 15.89 -4.58
N GLN A 9 6.31 17.07 -5.06
CA GLN A 9 4.94 17.30 -5.55
C GLN A 9 4.73 16.75 -6.96
N GLN A 10 5.81 16.44 -7.68
CA GLN A 10 5.75 15.92 -9.04
C GLN A 10 5.74 14.39 -9.03
N THR A 11 4.83 13.80 -9.80
CA THR A 11 4.79 12.36 -10.03
C THR A 11 5.67 11.99 -11.22
N LEU A 12 6.32 10.83 -11.14
CA LEU A 12 6.98 10.24 -12.29
C LEU A 12 5.99 9.30 -13.00
N SER A 13 5.97 9.39 -14.33
CA SER A 13 5.28 8.39 -15.15
C SER A 13 6.33 7.40 -15.69
N VAL A 14 6.13 6.12 -15.39
CA VAL A 14 6.89 5.05 -16.02
C VAL A 14 6.02 4.41 -17.10
N GLY A 15 6.62 4.28 -18.29
CA GLY A 15 6.02 3.75 -19.50
C GLY A 15 5.52 2.31 -19.36
N PRO A 16 5.03 1.69 -20.44
CA PRO A 16 4.42 0.38 -20.35
C PRO A 16 5.44 -0.62 -19.80
N VAL A 17 5.13 -1.12 -18.61
CA VAL A 17 5.87 -2.19 -17.92
C VAL A 17 4.98 -3.41 -17.97
N GLU A 18 5.50 -4.51 -18.50
CA GLU A 18 4.70 -5.72 -18.67
C GLU A 18 4.54 -6.47 -17.36
N ASN A 19 5.50 -6.34 -16.45
CA ASN A 19 5.56 -7.07 -15.19
C ASN A 19 6.37 -6.33 -14.12
N VAL A 20 6.30 -6.86 -12.89
CA VAL A 20 6.95 -6.26 -11.72
C VAL A 20 8.47 -6.21 -11.85
N VAL A 21 9.10 -7.23 -12.45
CA VAL A 21 10.56 -7.24 -12.66
C VAL A 21 10.99 -6.05 -13.51
N GLN A 22 10.34 -5.83 -14.65
CA GLN A 22 10.65 -4.69 -15.53
C GLN A 22 10.46 -3.34 -14.85
N LEU A 23 9.52 -3.23 -13.89
CA LEU A 23 9.33 -2.02 -13.09
C LEU A 23 10.51 -1.79 -12.14
N VAL A 24 10.91 -2.81 -11.37
CA VAL A 24 11.92 -2.66 -10.31
C VAL A 24 13.34 -2.59 -10.86
N THR A 25 13.56 -3.01 -12.10
CA THR A 25 14.83 -2.90 -12.82
C THR A 25 14.98 -1.61 -13.64
N GLN A 26 13.95 -0.73 -13.66
CA GLN A 26 14.05 0.55 -14.34
C GLN A 26 15.25 1.35 -13.79
N PRO A 27 16.18 1.84 -14.62
CA PRO A 27 17.37 2.56 -14.16
C PRO A 27 17.04 3.79 -13.31
N GLN A 28 15.93 4.46 -13.62
CA GLN A 28 15.45 5.63 -12.88
C GLN A 28 14.85 5.31 -11.50
N LEU A 29 14.58 4.03 -11.20
CA LEU A 29 13.96 3.58 -9.95
C LEU A 29 14.87 2.68 -9.12
N ARG A 30 15.58 1.72 -9.74
CA ARG A 30 16.32 0.63 -9.08
C ARG A 30 17.17 1.11 -7.91
N ASP A 31 18.01 2.11 -8.16
CA ASP A 31 18.97 2.62 -7.16
C ASP A 31 18.49 3.89 -6.45
N ARG A 32 17.32 4.42 -6.84
CA ARG A 32 16.72 5.65 -6.28
C ARG A 32 15.75 5.35 -5.14
N LEU A 33 15.03 4.22 -5.22
CA LEU A 33 13.93 3.92 -4.31
C LEU A 33 14.35 3.00 -3.17
N TRP A 34 13.78 3.25 -1.99
CA TRP A 34 13.83 2.29 -0.89
C TRP A 34 12.69 1.28 -1.03
N TRP A 35 12.96 0.17 -1.71
CA TRP A 35 11.98 -0.87 -2.06
C TRP A 35 11.17 -1.48 -0.91
N PRO A 36 11.72 -1.69 0.31
CA PRO A 36 10.92 -2.17 1.44
C PRO A 36 9.76 -1.24 1.83
N GLY A 37 9.93 0.08 1.66
CA GLY A 37 8.89 1.07 1.89
C GLY A 37 8.01 1.35 0.67
N ALA A 38 8.34 0.80 -0.49
CA ALA A 38 7.55 1.00 -1.70
C ALA A 38 6.24 0.19 -1.63
N LEU A 39 5.17 0.80 -2.11
CA LEU A 39 3.82 0.24 -2.08
C LEU A 39 3.18 0.41 -3.45
N LEU A 40 2.89 -0.72 -4.11
CA LEU A 40 2.15 -0.77 -5.37
C LEU A 40 0.67 -1.02 -5.08
N THR A 41 -0.20 -0.26 -5.73
CA THR A 41 -1.65 -0.39 -5.62
C THR A 41 -2.34 -0.06 -6.95
N ASP A 42 -3.60 -0.43 -7.05
CA ASP A 42 -4.50 -0.04 -8.13
C ASP A 42 -5.86 0.39 -7.55
N SER A 43 -6.79 0.77 -8.42
CA SER A 43 -8.13 1.20 -8.02
C SER A 43 -8.92 0.10 -7.28
N ALA A 44 -8.74 -1.17 -7.66
CA ALA A 44 -9.46 -2.29 -7.07
C ALA A 44 -8.94 -2.63 -5.66
N ALA A 45 -7.62 -2.68 -5.49
CA ALA A 45 -6.93 -2.87 -4.22
C ALA A 45 -7.25 -1.74 -3.25
N LYS A 46 -7.27 -0.49 -3.74
CA LYS A 46 -7.70 0.66 -2.93
C LYS A 46 -9.16 0.54 -2.49
N ALA A 47 -10.08 0.20 -3.40
CA ALA A 47 -11.49 0.04 -3.07
C ALA A 47 -11.72 -1.08 -2.05
N LYS A 48 -11.03 -2.22 -2.21
CA LYS A 48 -11.07 -3.33 -1.25
C LYS A 48 -10.56 -2.89 0.12
N ALA A 49 -9.39 -2.25 0.19
CA ALA A 49 -8.81 -1.80 1.45
C ALA A 49 -9.67 -0.75 2.15
N LEU A 50 -10.32 0.15 1.40
CA LEU A 50 -11.24 1.13 1.96
C LEU A 50 -12.47 0.46 2.59
N LYS A 51 -13.03 -0.55 1.91
CA LYS A 51 -14.14 -1.35 2.45
C LYS A 51 -13.72 -2.09 3.72
N ASP A 52 -12.53 -2.71 3.72
CA ASP A 52 -11.99 -3.42 4.88
C ASP A 52 -11.77 -2.45 6.06
N TYR A 53 -11.20 -1.26 5.82
CA TYR A 53 -11.03 -0.21 6.83
C TYR A 53 -12.36 0.24 7.43
N GLN A 54 -13.35 0.55 6.59
CA GLN A 54 -14.68 0.96 7.06
C GLN A 54 -15.35 -0.13 7.90
N HIS A 55 -15.20 -1.39 7.50
CA HIS A 55 -15.72 -2.52 8.26
C HIS A 55 -15.08 -2.62 9.66
N VAL A 56 -13.75 -2.54 9.74
CA VAL A 56 -13.02 -2.54 11.02
C VAL A 56 -13.46 -1.37 11.91
N MET A 57 -13.57 -0.16 11.36
CA MET A 57 -13.99 1.01 12.13
C MET A 57 -15.42 0.90 12.64
N ALA A 58 -16.33 0.30 11.85
CA ALA A 58 -17.70 0.02 12.28
C ALA A 58 -17.74 -1.04 13.39
N GLN A 59 -16.94 -2.11 13.27
CA GLN A 59 -16.84 -3.14 14.31
C GLN A 59 -16.29 -2.58 15.62
N LEU A 60 -15.24 -1.75 15.57
CA LEU A 60 -14.71 -1.07 16.75
C LEU A 60 -15.74 -0.14 17.38
N ALA A 61 -16.53 0.58 16.58
CA ALA A 61 -17.59 1.45 17.09
C ALA A 61 -18.72 0.66 17.77
N SER A 62 -19.13 -0.48 17.20
CA SER A 62 -20.13 -1.36 17.79
C SER A 62 -19.62 -1.97 19.10
N TRP A 63 -18.37 -2.45 19.09
CA TRP A 63 -17.76 -3.05 20.27
C TRP A 63 -17.56 -2.04 21.41
N GLU A 64 -17.17 -0.79 21.09
CA GLU A 64 -17.09 0.30 22.07
C GLU A 64 -18.43 0.54 22.79
N ALA A 65 -19.57 0.35 22.11
CA ALA A 65 -20.90 0.59 22.68
C ALA A 65 -21.43 -0.57 23.54
N GLU A 66 -20.89 -1.78 23.34
CA GLU A 66 -21.33 -3.01 24.03
C GLU A 66 -20.38 -3.46 25.15
N ALA A 67 -19.15 -2.96 25.15
CA ALA A 67 -18.12 -3.33 26.12
C ALA A 67 -18.27 -2.60 27.47
N ASP A 68 -17.67 -3.19 28.51
CA ASP A 68 -17.52 -2.54 29.81
C ASP A 68 -16.65 -1.27 29.71
N ASP A 69 -16.84 -0.31 30.63
CA ASP A 69 -16.27 1.04 30.55
C ASP A 69 -14.73 1.09 30.36
N ASP A 70 -14.00 0.18 30.99
CA ASP A 70 -12.53 0.11 30.90
C ASP A 70 -12.06 -0.41 29.53
N VAL A 71 -12.75 -1.41 28.99
CA VAL A 71 -12.52 -1.95 27.65
C VAL A 71 -12.95 -0.93 26.59
N ALA A 72 -14.10 -0.27 26.76
CA ALA A 72 -14.59 0.76 25.87
C ALA A 72 -13.62 1.94 25.75
N ALA A 73 -13.00 2.38 26.85
CA ALA A 73 -11.96 3.41 26.83
C ALA A 73 -10.73 2.99 25.99
N THR A 74 -10.33 1.72 26.07
CA THR A 74 -9.25 1.16 25.26
C THR A 74 -9.62 1.10 23.79
N ILE A 75 -10.81 0.61 23.46
CA ILE A 75 -11.31 0.55 22.08
C ILE A 75 -11.39 1.95 21.47
N LYS A 76 -11.86 2.94 22.23
CA LYS A 76 -11.92 4.33 21.79
C LYS A 76 -10.53 4.87 21.44
N SER A 77 -9.51 4.57 22.27
CA SER A 77 -8.13 4.97 21.98
C SER A 77 -7.60 4.33 20.70
N VAL A 78 -7.85 3.03 20.49
CA VAL A 78 -7.45 2.33 19.26
C VAL A 78 -8.17 2.93 18.05
N ARG A 79 -9.48 3.16 18.14
CA ARG A 79 -10.26 3.80 17.07
C ARG A 79 -9.70 5.18 16.72
N GLN A 80 -9.31 5.97 17.72
CA GLN A 80 -8.68 7.28 17.51
C GLN A 80 -7.33 7.20 16.81
N GLN A 81 -6.50 6.21 17.16
CA GLN A 81 -5.23 5.97 16.47
C GLN A 81 -5.44 5.61 14.99
N LEU A 82 -6.54 4.90 14.70
CA LEU A 82 -6.85 4.45 13.35
C LEU A 82 -7.52 5.51 12.45
N LEU A 83 -8.12 6.56 13.03
CA LEU A 83 -8.91 7.57 12.29
C LEU A 83 -8.12 8.29 11.18
N ASN A 84 -6.81 8.49 11.36
CA ASN A 84 -5.98 9.28 10.47
C ASN A 84 -5.20 8.46 9.44
N LEU A 85 -5.53 7.17 9.26
CA LEU A 85 -4.85 6.35 8.25
C LEU A 85 -5.23 6.81 6.83
N ASN A 86 -4.21 7.02 6.00
CA ASN A 86 -4.40 7.20 4.56
C ASN A 86 -4.51 5.83 3.88
N ILE A 87 -5.72 5.47 3.44
CA ILE A 87 -5.99 4.15 2.85
C ILE A 87 -5.69 4.16 1.35
N THR A 88 -4.56 3.56 0.97
CA THR A 88 -4.11 3.42 -0.42
C THR A 88 -4.42 2.05 -1.01
N GLY A 89 -4.64 1.03 -0.18
CA GLY A 89 -4.58 -0.38 -0.58
C GLY A 89 -3.15 -0.81 -0.93
N ARG A 90 -2.92 -2.13 -1.06
CA ARG A 90 -1.62 -2.69 -1.45
C ARG A 90 -1.81 -4.01 -2.20
N LEU A 91 -1.17 -4.14 -3.35
CA LEU A 91 -1.07 -5.39 -4.06
C LEU A 91 -0.02 -6.29 -3.39
N PRO A 92 -0.26 -7.61 -3.29
CA PRO A 92 0.63 -8.55 -2.60
C PRO A 92 1.84 -8.94 -3.46
N VAL A 93 2.52 -7.95 -4.06
CA VAL A 93 3.68 -8.15 -4.93
C VAL A 93 4.98 -7.83 -4.21
N LYS A 94 6.03 -8.60 -4.49
CA LYS A 94 7.38 -8.31 -4.02
C LYS A 94 8.01 -7.29 -4.97
N LEU A 95 8.38 -6.12 -4.44
CA LEU A 95 9.00 -5.02 -5.20
C LEU A 95 10.52 -4.96 -5.06
N ASP A 96 11.10 -5.81 -4.24
CA ASP A 96 12.54 -5.85 -4.05
C ASP A 96 13.23 -6.40 -5.33
N PRO A 97 14.16 -5.65 -5.95
CA PRO A 97 14.92 -6.11 -7.12
C PRO A 97 15.83 -7.30 -6.82
N ASP A 98 16.26 -7.46 -5.57
CA ASP A 98 17.19 -8.52 -5.15
C ASP A 98 16.44 -9.76 -4.62
N PHE A 99 15.09 -9.72 -4.62
CA PHE A 99 14.28 -10.87 -4.26
C PHE A 99 14.33 -11.96 -5.33
N VAL A 100 14.73 -13.17 -4.92
CA VAL A 100 14.74 -14.36 -5.77
C VAL A 100 13.30 -14.82 -6.02
N ARG A 101 12.81 -14.60 -7.24
CA ARG A 101 11.48 -15.02 -7.70
C ARG A 101 11.55 -16.45 -8.23
N VAL A 102 10.96 -17.40 -7.50
CA VAL A 102 11.03 -18.83 -7.83
C VAL A 102 9.76 -19.31 -8.55
N ASP A 103 8.59 -18.78 -8.16
CA ASP A 103 7.29 -19.18 -8.73
C ASP A 103 6.84 -18.27 -9.88
N GLU A 104 6.03 -18.80 -10.80
CA GLU A 104 5.41 -18.02 -11.90
C GLU A 104 4.59 -16.83 -11.38
N ASN A 105 3.90 -17.01 -10.25
CA ASN A 105 3.13 -15.95 -9.58
C ASN A 105 4.00 -14.89 -8.90
N SER A 106 5.31 -15.12 -8.78
CA SER A 106 6.25 -14.16 -8.17
C SER A 106 6.60 -13.00 -9.11
N ASN A 107 6.22 -13.05 -10.39
CA ASN A 107 6.36 -11.94 -11.34
C ASN A 107 5.04 -11.66 -12.07
N PRO A 108 4.03 -11.12 -11.37
CA PRO A 108 2.73 -10.92 -11.97
C PRO A 108 2.78 -9.88 -13.10
N PRO A 109 1.97 -10.06 -14.15
CA PRO A 109 1.82 -9.06 -15.21
C PRO A 109 1.15 -7.81 -14.65
N LEU A 110 1.56 -6.65 -15.16
CA LEU A 110 0.98 -5.35 -14.83
C LEU A 110 0.10 -4.91 -15.99
N VAL A 111 -1.22 -5.06 -15.84
CA VAL A 111 -2.21 -4.68 -16.84
C VAL A 111 -3.11 -3.58 -16.30
N GLY A 112 -3.05 -2.40 -16.92
CA GLY A 112 -3.86 -1.23 -16.54
C GLY A 112 -3.10 -0.20 -15.71
N ASP A 113 -3.84 0.58 -14.94
CA ASP A 113 -3.32 1.72 -14.20
C ASP A 113 -2.92 1.35 -12.78
N TYR A 114 -1.64 1.52 -12.48
CA TYR A 114 -1.07 1.30 -11.15
C TYR A 114 -0.45 2.57 -10.60
N THR A 115 -0.51 2.68 -9.28
CA THR A 115 0.16 3.72 -8.50
C THR A 115 1.21 3.10 -7.58
N LEU A 116 2.42 3.65 -7.62
CA LEU A 116 3.51 3.30 -6.72
C LEU A 116 3.77 4.45 -5.76
N TYR A 117 3.53 4.24 -4.47
CA TYR A 117 3.92 5.16 -3.41
C TYR A 117 5.29 4.77 -2.87
N THR A 118 6.14 5.76 -2.64
CA THR A 118 7.51 5.53 -2.17
C THR A 118 7.82 6.45 -1.00
N VAL A 119 8.66 5.97 -0.09
CA VAL A 119 9.08 6.69 1.11
C VAL A 119 10.60 6.59 1.27
N GLN A 120 11.20 7.55 1.98
CA GLN A 120 12.58 7.40 2.42
C GLN A 120 12.64 6.40 3.59
N ARG A 121 13.82 5.83 3.83
CA ARG A 121 14.06 4.98 5.00
C ARG A 121 13.81 5.83 6.27
N PRO A 122 12.89 5.43 7.16
CA PRO A 122 12.62 6.12 8.42
C PRO A 122 13.83 6.18 9.35
#